data_AF-A0A820L6S7-F1
#
_entry.id   AF-A0A820L6S7-F1
#
_cell.length_a   1.000
_cell.length_b   1.000
_cell.length_c   1.000
_cell.angle_alpha   90.00
_cell.angle_beta   90.00
_cell.angle_gamma   90.00
#
_symmetry.space_group_name_H-M   'P 1'
#
loop_
_entity.id
_entity.type
_entity.pdbx_description
1 polymer ?
#
loop_
_entity_poly.entity_id
_entity_poly.type
_entity_poly.pdbx_seq_one_letter_code
_entity_poly.pdbx_strand_id
1 'polypeptide(L)'
;MSHSGHMEAFFFQHGQSIFRIMSSVLLHEFLYQLSVCSEKAACIARHIRFMHTDFNSMIEKKQLDENHQHLNADYKTLADVIIQEVIKRDLRRIYPSLTNHIYGEEDGSLKLNSSDEKIIIDVTGTREDILNLLKKLFDNKSTQSIEALADIVASSSDITLSEQCKQSFEKIPNNISIDLSNIGIWIDPVDGTQQYINGIDGLVDLNTGIIQDGLSTALVLIGCFDLQNGRALLGVINRAFNEKLDEYRWKGLIYWGTALSNAKFNNLDDVYKRNQHNNQRVLLHGSVDVNTFDNILNDWTKMEVAGCGKNIF
;
A
#
# COMPACT_ATOMS: atom_id res chain seq x y z
N MET A 1 -34.59 6.98 -34.58
CA MET A 1 -33.57 8.03 -34.80
C MET A 1 -33.13 8.55 -33.45
N SER A 2 -31.82 8.55 -33.26
CA SER A 2 -31.08 8.61 -32.00
C SER A 2 -30.84 10.04 -31.49
N HIS A 3 -30.86 10.16 -30.16
CA HIS A 3 -29.87 10.82 -29.27
C HIS A 3 -29.59 12.32 -29.39
N SER A 4 -29.93 13.04 -28.31
CA SER A 4 -29.05 14.05 -27.69
C SER A 4 -29.53 14.33 -26.25
N GLY A 5 -28.99 13.62 -25.27
CA GLY A 5 -29.14 13.97 -23.84
C GLY A 5 -27.88 14.70 -23.39
N HIS A 6 -27.98 16.01 -23.24
CA HIS A 6 -26.88 16.88 -22.81
C HIS A 6 -26.45 16.60 -21.36
N MET A 7 -25.13 16.70 -21.14
CA MET A 7 -24.49 16.84 -19.84
C MET A 7 -25.10 18.00 -19.03
N GLU A 8 -25.42 17.75 -17.77
CA GLU A 8 -25.51 18.80 -16.75
C GLU A 8 -24.32 18.69 -15.80
N ALA A 9 -23.48 19.71 -15.83
CA ALA A 9 -22.66 20.13 -14.71
C ALA A 9 -23.17 21.52 -14.31
N PHE A 10 -23.57 21.72 -13.05
CA PHE A 10 -23.61 23.06 -12.45
C PHE A 10 -23.35 23.04 -10.94
N PHE A 11 -22.71 24.14 -10.54
CA PHE A 11 -22.15 24.50 -9.24
C PHE A 11 -23.20 24.84 -8.16
N PHE A 12 -22.74 24.75 -6.91
CA PHE A 12 -23.44 25.03 -5.66
C PHE A 12 -24.05 26.45 -5.56
N GLN A 13 -25.25 26.51 -4.98
CA GLN A 13 -25.67 27.66 -4.17
C GLN A 13 -26.48 27.16 -2.95
N HIS A 14 -25.99 27.53 -1.76
CA HIS A 14 -26.62 27.44 -0.44
C HIS A 14 -27.15 26.08 0.07
N GLY A 15 -26.32 25.43 0.89
CA GLY A 15 -26.78 25.04 2.23
C GLY A 15 -27.72 23.85 2.34
N GLN A 16 -27.52 22.78 1.57
CA GLN A 16 -27.68 21.39 2.00
C GLN A 16 -26.83 20.50 1.07
N SER A 17 -25.86 19.75 1.60
CA SER A 17 -25.07 18.81 0.81
C SER A 17 -25.93 17.59 0.45
N ILE A 18 -26.52 17.61 -0.74
CA ILE A 18 -27.02 16.40 -1.38
C ILE A 18 -25.81 15.69 -1.99
N PHE A 19 -25.25 14.70 -1.29
CA PHE A 19 -24.24 13.81 -1.85
C PHE A 19 -24.89 12.99 -2.97
N ARG A 20 -24.71 13.39 -4.22
CA ARG A 20 -25.06 12.55 -5.36
C ARG A 20 -24.05 11.39 -5.38
N ILE A 21 -24.51 10.18 -5.11
CA ILE A 21 -23.69 8.97 -5.23
C ILE A 21 -23.33 8.82 -6.71
N MET A 22 -22.10 9.18 -7.08
CA MET A 22 -21.60 8.97 -8.43
C MET A 22 -21.43 7.46 -8.66
N SER A 23 -22.19 6.90 -9.59
CA SER A 23 -22.05 5.49 -9.98
C SER A 23 -20.83 5.28 -10.88
N SER A 24 -20.37 6.32 -11.59
CA SER A 24 -19.18 6.23 -12.44
C SER A 24 -18.28 7.46 -12.28
N VAL A 25 -16.97 7.24 -12.35
CA VAL A 25 -15.92 8.26 -12.25
C VAL A 25 -14.87 8.06 -13.33
N LEU A 26 -14.10 9.09 -13.66
CA LEU A 26 -13.02 8.97 -14.64
C LEU A 26 -11.94 8.01 -14.13
N LEU A 27 -11.46 7.12 -15.00
CA LEU A 27 -10.52 6.07 -14.61
C LEU A 27 -9.20 6.65 -14.07
N HIS A 28 -8.70 7.74 -14.68
CA HIS A 28 -7.47 8.38 -14.24
C HIS A 28 -7.62 9.07 -12.87
N GLU A 29 -8.78 9.69 -12.60
CA GLU A 29 -9.08 10.27 -11.28
C GLU A 29 -9.15 9.19 -10.21
N PHE A 30 -9.81 8.06 -10.52
CA PHE A 30 -9.90 6.93 -9.60
C PHE A 30 -8.52 6.35 -9.27
N LEU A 31 -7.69 6.08 -10.29
CA LEU A 31 -6.32 5.60 -10.10
C LEU A 31 -5.44 6.60 -9.34
N TYR A 32 -5.61 7.90 -9.60
CA TYR A 32 -4.92 8.95 -8.87
C TYR A 32 -5.26 8.85 -7.37
N GLN A 33 -6.54 8.74 -7.01
CA GLN A 33 -6.96 8.64 -5.61
C GLN A 33 -6.47 7.35 -4.93
N LEU A 34 -6.49 6.21 -5.63
CA LEU A 34 -5.87 4.98 -5.12
C LEU A 34 -4.36 5.16 -4.89
N SER A 35 -3.68 5.86 -5.78
CA SER A 35 -2.25 6.14 -5.66
C SER A 35 -1.95 7.06 -4.48
N VAL A 36 -2.77 8.09 -4.25
CA VAL A 36 -2.68 8.96 -3.06
C VAL A 36 -2.87 8.16 -1.77
N CYS A 37 -3.88 7.27 -1.72
CA CYS A 37 -4.10 6.40 -0.57
C CYS A 37 -2.90 5.46 -0.33
N SER A 38 -2.33 4.89 -1.40
CA SER A 38 -1.13 4.04 -1.30
C SER A 38 0.09 4.81 -0.80
N GLU A 39 0.27 6.08 -1.20
CA GLU A 39 1.41 6.89 -0.76
C GLU A 39 1.27 7.31 0.70
N LYS A 40 0.04 7.60 1.14
CA LYS A 40 -0.23 7.83 2.54
C LYS A 40 0.08 6.59 3.39
N ALA A 41 -0.33 5.42 2.93
CA ALA A 41 0.02 4.14 3.54
C ALA A 41 1.55 3.95 3.59
N ALA A 42 2.26 4.26 2.51
CA ALA A 42 3.73 4.21 2.47
C ALA A 42 4.38 5.19 3.46
N CYS A 43 3.84 6.40 3.62
CA CYS A 43 4.28 7.36 4.65
C CYS A 43 4.10 6.80 6.06
N ILE A 44 2.95 6.17 6.34
CA ILE A 44 2.68 5.51 7.62
C ILE A 44 3.68 4.37 7.84
N ALA A 45 3.89 3.49 6.86
CA ALA A 45 4.85 2.39 6.94
C ALA A 45 6.27 2.88 7.23
N ARG A 46 6.75 3.90 6.50
CA ARG A 46 8.07 4.51 6.74
C ARG A 46 8.18 5.08 8.15
N HIS A 47 7.17 5.81 8.61
CA HIS A 47 7.17 6.47 9.91
C HIS A 47 7.13 5.47 11.06
N ILE A 48 6.26 4.47 10.96
CA ILE A 48 6.21 3.36 11.89
C ILE A 48 7.59 2.68 11.91
N ARG A 49 8.19 2.35 10.76
CA ARG A 49 9.54 1.73 10.64
C ARG A 49 10.63 2.52 11.36
N PHE A 50 10.63 3.83 11.16
CA PHE A 50 11.54 4.75 11.85
C PHE A 50 11.39 4.69 13.37
N MET A 51 10.16 4.74 13.90
CA MET A 51 9.87 4.62 15.33
C MET A 51 10.35 3.29 15.95
N HIS A 52 10.48 2.23 15.15
CA HIS A 52 11.05 0.96 15.61
C HIS A 52 12.57 0.98 15.65
N THR A 53 13.23 1.49 14.62
CA THR A 53 14.71 1.62 14.59
C THR A 53 15.22 2.49 15.72
N ASP A 54 14.61 3.66 15.95
CA ASP A 54 15.00 4.58 17.02
C ASP A 54 14.95 3.90 18.39
N PHE A 55 13.91 3.11 18.64
CA PHE A 55 13.72 2.41 19.90
C PHE A 55 14.76 1.31 20.13
N ASN A 56 15.07 0.50 19.11
CA ASN A 56 16.11 -0.53 19.24
C ASN A 56 17.49 0.11 19.42
N SER A 57 17.77 1.23 18.74
CA SER A 57 19.00 1.99 18.95
C SER A 57 19.11 2.59 20.37
N MET A 58 17.97 2.92 20.99
CA MET A 58 17.91 3.40 22.38
C MET A 58 18.05 2.28 23.41
N ILE A 59 17.55 1.07 23.12
CA ILE A 59 17.72 -0.13 23.95
C ILE A 59 19.17 -0.64 23.87
N GLU A 60 19.78 -0.67 22.68
CA GLU A 60 21.18 -1.06 22.53
C GLU A 60 22.13 -0.10 23.27
N LYS A 61 21.77 1.18 23.35
CA LYS A 61 22.47 2.19 24.18
C LYS A 61 22.17 2.07 25.69
N LYS A 62 21.13 1.33 26.07
CA LYS A 62 20.73 1.05 27.45
C LYS A 62 20.72 -0.47 27.70
N GLN A 63 21.88 -1.11 27.64
CA GLN A 63 22.02 -2.36 28.38
C GLN A 63 21.84 -2.04 29.88
N LEU A 64 21.06 -2.86 30.58
CA LEU A 64 20.63 -2.80 31.99
C LEU A 64 19.24 -2.16 32.20
N ASP A 65 18.18 -2.94 31.97
CA ASP A 65 17.26 -3.34 33.06
C ASP A 65 16.18 -4.28 32.51
N GLU A 66 16.23 -5.52 32.99
CA GLU A 66 15.19 -6.54 32.86
C GLU A 66 13.96 -6.06 33.65
N ASN A 67 12.88 -5.66 32.95
CA ASN A 67 11.46 -5.64 33.40
C ASN A 67 10.62 -4.60 32.64
N HIS A 68 10.46 -4.75 31.32
CA HIS A 68 9.43 -3.99 30.60
C HIS A 68 8.29 -4.94 30.21
N GLN A 69 7.23 -4.96 31.01
CA GLN A 69 5.99 -5.67 30.69
C GLN A 69 5.37 -5.04 29.43
N HIS A 70 5.43 -5.78 28.32
CA HIS A 70 5.13 -5.28 26.98
C HIS A 70 3.61 -5.24 26.70
N LEU A 71 3.03 -4.05 26.77
CA LEU A 71 1.85 -3.68 25.97
C LEU A 71 2.29 -3.48 24.52
N ASN A 72 2.63 -4.55 23.80
CA ASN A 72 2.93 -4.46 22.37
C ASN A 72 1.94 -5.36 21.65
N ALA A 73 0.98 -4.86 20.89
CA ALA A 73 0.54 -5.66 19.74
C ALA A 73 1.80 -5.95 18.89
N ASP A 74 1.88 -7.11 18.21
CA ASP A 74 2.99 -7.33 17.28
C ASP A 74 3.05 -6.13 16.33
N TYR A 75 4.22 -5.50 16.29
CA TYR A 75 4.45 -4.23 15.61
C TYR A 75 4.12 -4.33 14.12
N LYS A 76 4.29 -5.54 13.56
CA LYS A 76 3.73 -5.96 12.29
C LYS A 76 2.23 -5.65 12.21
N THR A 77 1.45 -6.33 13.04
CA THR A 77 -0.01 -6.33 12.99
C THR A 77 -0.55 -4.93 13.22
N LEU A 78 0.15 -4.14 14.03
CA LEU A 78 -0.18 -2.73 14.22
C LEU A 78 -0.03 -1.93 12.91
N ALA A 79 1.09 -2.08 12.19
CA ALA A 79 1.29 -1.41 10.91
C ALA A 79 0.21 -1.83 9.90
N ASP A 80 -0.01 -3.15 9.77
CA ASP A 80 -0.98 -3.74 8.85
C ASP A 80 -2.39 -3.18 9.08
N VAL A 81 -2.87 -3.23 10.34
CA VAL A 81 -4.21 -2.78 10.71
C VAL A 81 -4.38 -1.27 10.52
N ILE A 82 -3.42 -0.44 10.97
CA ILE A 82 -3.52 1.02 10.82
C ILE A 82 -3.52 1.42 9.35
N ILE A 83 -2.60 0.87 8.56
CA ILE A 83 -2.50 1.17 7.12
C ILE A 83 -3.81 0.80 6.42
N GLN A 84 -4.33 -0.40 6.67
CA GLN A 84 -5.55 -0.85 6.05
C GLN A 84 -6.75 0.02 6.43
N GLU A 85 -6.93 0.33 7.72
CA GLU A 85 -8.06 1.15 8.17
C GLU A 85 -7.96 2.60 7.68
N VAL A 86 -6.75 3.14 7.51
CA VAL A 86 -6.55 4.46 6.86
C VAL A 86 -6.96 4.44 5.40
N ILE A 87 -6.51 3.44 4.62
CA ILE A 87 -6.92 3.30 3.21
C ILE A 87 -8.44 3.15 3.12
N LYS A 88 -9.04 2.27 3.92
CA LYS A 88 -10.50 2.07 3.97
C LYS A 88 -11.24 3.37 4.27
N ARG A 89 -10.83 4.10 5.32
CA ARG A 89 -11.46 5.38 5.69
C ARG A 89 -11.38 6.39 4.56
N ASP A 90 -10.20 6.57 3.97
CA ASP A 90 -9.99 7.61 2.96
C ASP A 90 -10.78 7.29 1.68
N LEU A 91 -10.76 6.04 1.23
CA LEU A 91 -11.57 5.61 0.09
C LEU A 91 -13.08 5.67 0.37
N ARG A 92 -13.55 5.35 1.59
CA ARG A 92 -14.96 5.52 1.99
C ARG A 92 -15.41 6.96 1.95
N ARG A 93 -14.53 7.90 2.34
CA ARG A 93 -14.81 9.34 2.28
C ARG A 93 -14.89 9.85 0.85
N ILE A 94 -13.98 9.40 -0.01
CA ILE A 94 -13.92 9.81 -1.43
C ILE A 94 -15.04 9.15 -2.24
N TYR A 95 -15.29 7.86 -2.03
CA TYR A 95 -16.24 7.03 -2.77
C TYR A 95 -17.19 6.29 -1.82
N PRO A 96 -18.21 6.96 -1.27
CA PRO A 96 -19.15 6.34 -0.32
C PRO A 96 -19.85 5.09 -0.85
N SER A 97 -20.07 4.98 -2.17
CA SER A 97 -20.63 3.79 -2.83
C SER A 97 -19.81 2.51 -2.62
N LEU A 98 -18.51 2.64 -2.35
CA LEU A 98 -17.61 1.49 -2.16
C LEU A 98 -17.58 1.00 -0.71
N THR A 99 -18.29 1.63 0.24
CA THR A 99 -18.09 1.40 1.68
C THR A 99 -18.09 -0.07 2.11
N ASN A 100 -19.00 -0.87 1.52
CA ASN A 100 -19.18 -2.29 1.82
C ASN A 100 -18.37 -3.22 0.90
N HIS A 101 -17.54 -2.66 0.02
CA HIS A 101 -16.80 -3.36 -1.02
C HIS A 101 -15.29 -3.07 -0.96
N ILE A 102 -14.80 -2.60 0.20
CA ILE A 102 -13.36 -2.48 0.48
C ILE A 102 -12.98 -3.54 1.51
N TYR A 103 -12.23 -4.52 1.03
CA TYR A 103 -11.73 -5.66 1.78
C TYR A 103 -10.22 -5.54 1.96
N GLY A 104 -9.66 -6.37 2.83
CA GLY A 104 -8.22 -6.54 2.95
C GLY A 104 -7.89 -7.71 3.86
N GLU A 105 -6.60 -7.95 4.06
CA GLU A 105 -6.09 -9.07 4.87
C GLU A 105 -6.51 -8.97 6.34
N GLU A 106 -6.49 -7.77 6.92
CA GLU A 106 -6.71 -7.56 8.35
C GLU A 106 -8.19 -7.42 8.72
N ASP A 107 -8.55 -7.84 9.93
CA ASP A 107 -9.93 -7.76 10.43
C ASP A 107 -10.29 -6.41 11.10
N GLY A 108 -9.33 -5.47 11.11
CA GLY A 108 -9.52 -4.10 11.64
C GLY A 108 -9.30 -3.98 13.15
N SER A 109 -8.67 -4.97 13.78
CA SER A 109 -8.54 -5.01 15.23
C SER A 109 -7.23 -5.62 15.72
N LEU A 110 -6.79 -5.17 16.89
CA LEU A 110 -5.54 -5.59 17.52
C LEU A 110 -5.83 -6.32 18.83
N LYS A 111 -5.16 -7.45 19.04
CA LYS A 111 -5.06 -8.07 20.37
C LYS A 111 -3.92 -7.42 21.13
N LEU A 112 -4.15 -7.05 22.39
CA LEU A 112 -3.09 -6.56 23.25
C LEU A 112 -2.33 -7.74 23.88
N ASN A 113 -1.00 -7.75 23.86
CA ASN A 113 -0.23 -8.87 24.43
C ASN A 113 -0.45 -9.09 25.94
N SER A 114 -0.94 -8.09 26.67
CA SER A 114 -1.18 -8.15 28.12
C SER A 114 -2.59 -8.60 28.51
N SER A 115 -3.51 -8.80 27.55
CA SER A 115 -4.89 -9.23 27.84
C SER A 115 -5.51 -9.92 26.61
N ASP A 116 -6.49 -10.82 26.82
CA ASP A 116 -7.33 -11.32 25.71
C ASP A 116 -8.27 -10.25 25.12
N GLU A 117 -8.07 -8.97 25.48
CA GLU A 117 -8.85 -7.85 24.98
C GLU A 117 -8.45 -7.52 23.54
N LYS A 118 -9.48 -7.39 22.70
CA LYS A 118 -9.35 -7.04 21.30
C LYS A 118 -9.87 -5.62 21.10
N ILE A 119 -9.01 -4.73 20.64
CA ILE A 119 -9.32 -3.33 20.39
C ILE A 119 -9.63 -3.15 18.90
N ILE A 120 -10.78 -2.58 18.59
CA ILE A 120 -11.11 -2.16 17.23
C ILE A 120 -10.37 -0.86 16.92
N ILE A 121 -9.67 -0.82 15.80
CA ILE A 121 -8.88 0.33 15.38
C ILE A 121 -9.77 1.28 14.59
N ASP A 122 -10.15 2.39 15.24
CA ASP A 122 -10.94 3.44 14.62
C ASP A 122 -10.08 4.67 14.30
N VAL A 123 -9.83 4.89 13.02
CA VAL A 123 -9.10 6.06 12.49
C VAL A 123 -10.04 7.12 11.92
N THR A 124 -11.36 7.01 12.12
CA THR A 124 -12.38 7.89 11.53
C THR A 124 -12.62 9.17 12.33
N GLY A 125 -12.21 9.19 13.59
CA GLY A 125 -12.36 10.32 14.52
C GLY A 125 -11.51 11.55 14.18
N THR A 126 -11.47 12.49 15.13
CA THR A 126 -10.64 13.69 15.04
C THR A 126 -9.15 13.34 15.17
N ARG A 127 -8.29 14.32 14.85
CA ARG A 127 -6.85 14.19 15.11
C ARG A 127 -6.55 13.81 16.56
N GLU A 128 -7.30 14.37 17.52
CA GLU A 128 -7.09 14.11 18.95
C GLU A 128 -7.51 12.69 19.32
N ASP A 129 -8.61 12.20 18.77
CA ASP A 129 -9.04 10.79 18.94
C ASP A 129 -7.97 9.83 18.41
N ILE A 130 -7.45 10.11 17.22
CA ILE A 130 -6.36 9.34 16.58
C ILE A 130 -5.09 9.40 17.44
N LEU A 131 -4.72 10.57 17.97
CA LEU A 131 -3.54 10.71 18.83
C LEU A 131 -3.68 9.88 20.11
N ASN A 132 -4.85 9.91 20.74
CA ASN A 132 -5.12 9.15 21.97
C ASN A 132 -5.10 7.64 21.71
N LEU A 133 -5.65 7.19 20.57
CA LEU A 133 -5.53 5.82 20.11
C LEU A 133 -4.05 5.42 19.93
N LEU A 134 -3.27 6.21 19.20
CA LEU A 134 -1.87 5.90 18.92
C LEU A 134 -0.99 5.93 20.19
N LYS A 135 -1.25 6.84 21.14
CA LYS A 135 -0.58 6.84 22.45
C LYS A 135 -0.82 5.52 23.21
N LYS A 136 -2.06 5.01 23.19
CA LYS A 136 -2.39 3.71 23.79
C LYS A 136 -1.65 2.55 23.11
N LEU A 137 -1.44 2.64 21.79
CA LEU A 137 -0.79 1.58 21.01
C LEU A 137 0.75 1.63 21.03
N PHE A 138 1.34 2.80 21.32
CA PHE A 138 2.78 3.05 21.26
C PHE A 138 3.37 3.59 22.57
N ASP A 139 2.88 3.14 23.72
CA ASP A 139 3.15 3.69 25.08
C ASP A 139 4.64 3.95 25.42
N ASN A 140 5.57 3.25 24.76
CA ASN A 140 7.02 3.39 24.96
C ASN A 140 7.76 4.22 23.90
N LYS A 141 7.06 4.96 23.05
CA LYS A 141 7.65 5.77 21.97
C LYS A 141 7.64 7.26 22.31
N SER A 142 8.55 8.02 21.68
CA SER A 142 8.58 9.48 21.78
C SER A 142 7.21 10.08 21.43
N THR A 143 6.68 10.92 22.31
CA THR A 143 5.43 11.66 22.09
C THR A 143 5.45 12.40 20.75
N GLN A 144 6.58 13.02 20.40
CA GLN A 144 6.74 13.73 19.13
C GLN A 144 6.58 12.81 17.91
N SER A 145 7.10 11.58 17.99
CA SER A 145 6.95 10.61 16.90
C SER A 145 5.52 10.10 16.79
N ILE A 146 4.82 9.91 17.91
CA ILE A 146 3.40 9.53 17.92
C ILE A 146 2.54 10.68 17.35
N GLU A 147 2.83 11.92 17.73
CA GLU A 147 2.14 13.11 17.21
C GLU A 147 2.30 13.24 15.69
N ALA A 148 3.52 13.05 15.17
CA ALA A 148 3.78 13.05 13.74
C ALA A 148 3.03 11.92 13.01
N LEU A 149 2.94 10.72 13.59
CA LEU A 149 2.13 9.64 13.03
C LEU A 149 0.65 10.02 13.00
N ALA A 150 0.14 10.62 14.07
CA ALA A 150 -1.23 11.08 14.15
C ALA A 150 -1.53 12.17 13.11
N ASP A 151 -0.59 13.07 12.82
CA ASP A 151 -0.72 14.05 11.72
C ASP A 151 -0.85 13.36 10.36
N ILE A 152 0.04 12.39 10.07
CA ILE A 152 -0.03 11.63 8.82
C ILE A 152 -1.38 10.91 8.71
N VAL A 153 -1.79 10.18 9.76
CA VAL A 153 -3.04 9.43 9.78
C VAL A 153 -4.25 10.36 9.64
N ALA A 154 -4.29 11.50 10.33
CA ALA A 154 -5.42 12.42 10.32
C ALA A 154 -5.50 13.31 9.06
N SER A 155 -4.38 13.54 8.36
CA SER A 155 -4.33 14.42 7.18
C SER A 155 -5.33 14.01 6.11
N SER A 156 -6.18 14.91 5.64
CA SER A 156 -7.15 14.61 4.56
C SER A 156 -6.62 14.92 3.16
N SER A 157 -5.52 15.67 3.04
CA SER A 157 -5.24 16.43 1.81
C SER A 157 -3.77 16.59 1.43
N ASP A 158 -2.81 16.25 2.30
CA ASP A 158 -1.43 16.76 2.16
C ASP A 158 -0.45 15.80 1.47
N ILE A 159 -0.91 14.60 1.10
CA ILE A 159 -0.08 13.63 0.39
C ILE A 159 -0.04 14.00 -1.10
N THR A 160 1.05 14.64 -1.49
CA THR A 160 1.31 15.02 -2.88
C THR A 160 2.13 13.94 -3.58
N LEU A 161 1.56 13.34 -4.63
CA LEU A 161 2.31 12.43 -5.50
C LEU A 161 3.44 13.19 -6.22
N SER A 162 4.52 12.50 -6.59
CA SER A 162 5.57 13.12 -7.40
C SER A 162 5.02 13.60 -8.75
N GLU A 163 5.62 14.65 -9.32
CA GLU A 163 5.19 15.18 -10.62
C GLU A 163 5.25 14.11 -11.73
N GLN A 164 6.25 13.23 -11.68
CA GLN A 164 6.35 12.09 -12.60
C GLN A 164 5.17 11.12 -12.44
N CYS A 165 4.74 10.85 -11.20
CA CYS A 165 3.57 10.01 -10.94
C CYS A 165 2.30 10.67 -11.45
N LYS A 166 2.11 11.98 -11.20
CA LYS A 166 0.95 12.75 -11.70
C LYS A 166 0.87 12.73 -13.23
N GLN A 167 1.96 13.04 -13.91
CA GLN A 167 2.04 13.05 -15.38
C GLN A 167 1.75 11.67 -15.98
N SER A 168 2.06 10.59 -15.25
CA SER A 168 1.84 9.24 -15.77
C SER A 168 0.36 8.97 -16.09
N PHE A 169 -0.58 9.58 -15.37
CA PHE A 169 -2.02 9.39 -15.58
C PHE A 169 -2.54 10.03 -16.87
N GLU A 170 -1.81 10.98 -17.46
CA GLU A 170 -2.16 11.62 -18.74
C GLU A 170 -2.20 10.62 -19.91
N LYS A 171 -1.57 9.45 -19.74
CA LYS A 171 -1.64 8.33 -20.69
C LYS A 171 -3.04 7.73 -20.82
N ILE A 172 -3.94 7.99 -19.86
CA ILE A 172 -5.30 7.46 -19.84
C ILE A 172 -6.25 8.50 -20.48
N PRO A 173 -6.97 8.14 -21.55
CA PRO A 173 -7.94 9.03 -22.17
C PRO A 173 -9.07 9.49 -21.21
N ASN A 174 -9.46 10.76 -21.31
CA ASN A 174 -10.51 11.39 -20.48
C ASN A 174 -11.95 10.90 -20.75
N ASN A 175 -12.12 9.94 -21.64
CA ASN A 175 -13.41 9.32 -21.96
C ASN A 175 -13.57 7.91 -21.38
N ILE A 176 -12.58 7.42 -20.61
CA ILE A 176 -12.64 6.12 -19.96
C ILE A 176 -13.08 6.32 -18.51
N SER A 177 -14.19 5.69 -18.16
CA SER A 177 -14.74 5.71 -16.82
C SER A 177 -14.80 4.31 -16.23
N ILE A 178 -14.86 4.24 -14.90
CA ILE A 178 -15.08 3.02 -14.13
C ILE A 178 -16.44 3.13 -13.45
N ASP A 179 -17.20 2.05 -13.45
CA ASP A 179 -18.47 1.93 -12.72
C ASP A 179 -18.18 1.39 -11.31
N LEU A 180 -18.42 2.22 -10.30
CA LEU A 180 -18.16 1.91 -8.91
C LEU A 180 -19.18 0.91 -8.32
N SER A 181 -20.31 0.67 -8.99
CA SER A 181 -21.36 -0.23 -8.47
C SER A 181 -21.02 -1.72 -8.60
N ASN A 182 -20.04 -2.07 -9.45
CA ASN A 182 -19.66 -3.45 -9.73
C ASN A 182 -18.20 -3.78 -9.38
N ILE A 183 -17.56 -2.99 -8.51
CA ILE A 183 -16.17 -3.20 -8.14
C ILE A 183 -15.99 -3.45 -6.64
N GLY A 184 -15.05 -4.33 -6.34
CA GLY A 184 -14.47 -4.51 -5.01
C GLY A 184 -13.02 -4.06 -4.99
N ILE A 185 -12.55 -3.68 -3.82
CA ILE A 185 -11.14 -3.35 -3.55
C ILE A 185 -10.59 -4.39 -2.57
N TRP A 186 -9.39 -4.89 -2.82
CA TRP A 186 -8.65 -5.73 -1.90
C TRP A 186 -7.31 -5.07 -1.55
N ILE A 187 -7.01 -5.01 -0.26
CA ILE A 187 -5.84 -4.33 0.29
C ILE A 187 -4.91 -5.36 0.93
N ASP A 188 -3.65 -5.36 0.51
CA ASP A 188 -2.53 -5.92 1.26
C ASP A 188 -1.77 -4.72 1.86
N PRO A 189 -1.88 -4.47 3.17
CA PRO A 189 -1.31 -3.27 3.76
C PRO A 189 0.23 -3.29 3.76
N VAL A 190 0.84 -4.47 3.96
CA VAL A 190 2.30 -4.70 3.89
C VAL A 190 2.60 -6.12 3.42
N ASP A 191 2.59 -6.31 2.10
CA ASP A 191 3.16 -7.51 1.47
C ASP A 191 4.68 -7.54 1.68
N GLY A 192 5.26 -8.73 1.81
CA GLY A 192 6.67 -8.87 2.20
C GLY A 192 6.91 -8.51 3.67
N THR A 193 5.96 -8.88 4.54
CA THR A 193 5.97 -8.51 5.96
C THR A 193 7.26 -8.87 6.69
N GLN A 194 7.85 -10.04 6.39
CA GLN A 194 9.10 -10.47 7.02
C GLN A 194 10.23 -9.49 6.72
N GLN A 195 10.29 -8.98 5.49
CA GLN A 195 11.28 -7.99 5.06
C GLN A 195 11.04 -6.64 5.71
N TYR A 196 9.77 -6.25 5.87
CA TYR A 196 9.41 -5.04 6.61
C TYR A 196 9.91 -5.10 8.07
N ILE A 197 9.69 -6.24 8.75
CA ILE A 197 10.13 -6.46 10.14
C ILE A 197 11.65 -6.51 10.25
N ASN A 198 12.31 -7.34 9.43
CA ASN A 198 13.78 -7.48 9.43
C ASN A 198 14.45 -6.13 9.17
N GLY A 199 13.88 -5.39 8.21
CA GLY A 199 14.19 -4.00 8.02
C GLY A 199 15.63 -3.71 7.62
N ILE A 200 16.29 -4.69 7.00
CA ILE A 200 17.60 -4.56 6.39
C ILE A 200 17.48 -3.79 5.07
N ASP A 201 18.57 -3.12 4.69
CA ASP A 201 18.68 -2.54 3.36
C ASP A 201 18.60 -3.66 2.30
N GLY A 202 17.96 -3.36 1.18
CA GLY A 202 17.67 -4.38 0.16
C GLY A 202 18.92 -5.00 -0.45
N LEU A 203 18.87 -6.30 -0.73
CA LEU A 203 19.90 -6.99 -1.49
C LEU A 203 19.56 -6.89 -2.98
N VAL A 204 20.45 -6.33 -3.80
CA VAL A 204 20.27 -6.24 -5.25
C VAL A 204 21.28 -7.14 -5.94
N ASP A 205 20.80 -8.03 -6.79
CA ASP A 205 21.68 -8.78 -7.69
C ASP A 205 22.24 -7.83 -8.74
N LEU A 206 23.55 -7.58 -8.69
CA LEU A 206 24.22 -6.59 -9.54
C LEU A 206 24.21 -6.95 -11.02
N ASN A 207 24.03 -8.23 -11.35
CA ASN A 207 24.03 -8.71 -12.74
C ASN A 207 22.67 -8.47 -13.42
N THR A 208 21.59 -8.55 -12.66
CA THR A 208 20.22 -8.49 -13.17
C THR A 208 19.47 -7.21 -12.78
N GLY A 209 19.96 -6.49 -11.76
CA GLY A 209 19.28 -5.37 -11.13
C GLY A 209 18.05 -5.76 -10.31
N ILE A 210 17.84 -7.06 -10.06
CA ILE A 210 16.68 -7.56 -9.32
C ILE A 210 16.94 -7.43 -7.82
N ILE A 211 15.97 -6.85 -7.11
CA ILE A 211 15.95 -6.78 -5.66
C ILE A 211 15.52 -8.15 -5.14
N GLN A 212 16.39 -8.82 -4.38
CA GLN A 212 16.19 -10.17 -3.88
C GLN A 212 15.59 -10.21 -2.48
N ASP A 213 15.85 -9.21 -1.64
CA ASP A 213 15.39 -9.18 -0.24
C ASP A 213 15.40 -7.75 0.32
N GLY A 214 14.97 -7.59 1.58
CA GLY A 214 15.04 -6.38 2.38
C GLY A 214 13.88 -5.40 2.16
N LEU A 215 13.95 -4.21 2.78
CA LEU A 215 12.82 -3.27 2.85
C LEU A 215 12.21 -2.91 1.48
N SER A 216 13.01 -2.92 0.41
CA SER A 216 12.55 -2.61 -0.94
C SER A 216 11.63 -3.66 -1.56
N THR A 217 11.48 -4.84 -0.95
CA THR A 217 10.48 -5.84 -1.33
C THR A 217 9.20 -5.77 -0.50
N ALA A 218 9.13 -4.88 0.51
CA ALA A 218 7.89 -4.63 1.24
C ALA A 218 7.00 -3.66 0.43
N LEU A 219 5.76 -4.07 0.17
CA LEU A 219 4.85 -3.38 -0.75
C LEU A 219 3.51 -3.08 -0.09
N VAL A 220 2.91 -1.94 -0.43
CA VAL A 220 1.48 -1.70 -0.22
C VAL A 220 0.78 -2.07 -1.52
N LEU A 221 -0.18 -3.00 -1.47
CA LEU A 221 -0.93 -3.45 -2.63
C LEU A 221 -2.40 -3.03 -2.50
N ILE A 222 -2.90 -2.35 -3.53
CA ILE A 222 -4.33 -2.00 -3.64
C ILE A 222 -4.83 -2.52 -4.98
N GLY A 223 -5.58 -3.61 -4.95
CA GLY A 223 -6.20 -4.23 -6.12
C GLY A 223 -7.68 -3.87 -6.23
N CYS A 224 -8.17 -3.74 -7.46
CA CYS A 224 -9.58 -3.59 -7.75
C CYS A 224 -10.04 -4.73 -8.66
N PHE A 225 -11.19 -5.32 -8.36
CA PHE A 225 -11.74 -6.48 -9.05
C PHE A 225 -13.24 -6.33 -9.32
N ASP A 226 -13.72 -7.04 -10.33
CA ASP A 226 -15.15 -7.11 -10.68
C ASP A 226 -15.90 -8.01 -9.68
N LEU A 227 -16.95 -7.50 -9.06
CA LEU A 227 -17.72 -8.24 -8.04
C LEU A 227 -18.47 -9.47 -8.60
N GLN A 228 -18.79 -9.48 -9.90
CA GLN A 228 -19.55 -10.59 -10.51
C GLN A 228 -18.67 -11.77 -10.87
N ASN A 229 -17.45 -11.51 -11.35
CA ASN A 229 -16.59 -12.55 -11.93
C ASN A 229 -15.20 -12.65 -11.27
N GLY A 230 -14.87 -11.79 -10.32
CA GLY A 230 -13.61 -11.81 -9.59
C GLY A 230 -12.39 -11.36 -10.41
N ARG A 231 -12.57 -10.90 -11.64
CA ARG A 231 -11.46 -10.49 -12.51
C ARG A 231 -10.81 -9.21 -11.98
N ALA A 232 -9.49 -9.20 -11.89
CA ALA A 232 -8.72 -8.00 -11.62
C ALA A 232 -8.91 -6.95 -12.74
N LEU A 233 -9.27 -5.73 -12.36
CA LEU A 233 -9.56 -4.61 -13.26
C LEU A 233 -8.42 -3.59 -13.30
N LEU A 234 -7.84 -3.29 -12.15
CA LEU A 234 -6.71 -2.38 -12.00
C LEU A 234 -6.00 -2.64 -10.66
N GLY A 235 -4.79 -2.11 -10.53
CA GLY A 235 -4.04 -2.20 -9.29
C GLY A 235 -3.02 -1.10 -9.14
N VAL A 236 -2.69 -0.80 -7.89
CA VAL A 236 -1.61 0.08 -7.46
C VAL A 236 -0.66 -0.75 -6.59
N ILE A 237 0.63 -0.66 -6.91
CA ILE A 237 1.72 -1.24 -6.13
C ILE A 237 2.58 -0.08 -5.66
N ASN A 238 2.66 0.16 -4.35
CA ASN A 238 3.53 1.17 -3.79
C ASN A 238 4.70 0.51 -3.05
N ARG A 239 5.90 0.67 -3.59
CA ARG A 239 7.13 0.34 -2.91
C ARG A 239 7.51 1.50 -2.00
N ALA A 240 7.18 1.39 -0.71
CA ALA A 240 7.43 2.43 0.27
C ALA A 240 8.92 2.75 0.45
N PHE A 241 9.79 1.75 0.27
CA PHE A 241 11.24 1.81 0.50
C PHE A 241 12.03 1.60 -0.80
N ASN A 242 11.86 2.48 -1.79
CA ASN A 242 12.50 2.31 -3.09
C ASN A 242 13.94 2.86 -3.14
N GLU A 243 14.13 4.12 -2.76
CA GLU A 243 15.42 4.80 -2.81
C GLU A 243 15.74 5.36 -1.43
N LYS A 244 16.85 4.92 -0.83
CA LYS A 244 17.32 5.41 0.47
C LYS A 244 17.98 6.77 0.26
N LEU A 245 17.43 7.81 0.87
CA LEU A 245 17.94 9.18 0.78
C LEU A 245 19.00 9.46 1.85
N ASP A 246 18.79 8.91 3.05
CA ASP A 246 19.74 8.86 4.16
C ASP A 246 19.38 7.72 5.12
N GLU A 247 20.00 7.66 6.31
CA GLU A 247 19.75 6.60 7.30
C GLU A 247 18.29 6.46 7.72
N TYR A 248 17.49 7.54 7.65
CA TYR A 248 16.14 7.59 8.20
C TYR A 248 15.07 7.90 7.15
N ARG A 249 15.46 8.37 5.96
CA ARG A 249 14.54 8.81 4.91
C ARG A 249 14.61 7.92 3.68
N TRP A 250 13.43 7.53 3.22
CA TRP A 250 13.22 6.77 2.01
C TRP A 250 12.27 7.50 1.08
N LYS A 251 12.55 7.40 -0.21
CA LYS A 251 11.65 7.81 -1.28
C LYS A 251 10.95 6.57 -1.83
N GLY A 252 9.62 6.66 -1.92
CA GLY A 252 8.78 5.60 -2.47
C GLY A 252 8.76 5.58 -4.00
N LEU A 253 8.18 4.50 -4.55
CA LEU A 253 7.91 4.36 -5.98
C LEU A 253 6.57 3.67 -6.19
N ILE A 254 5.71 4.29 -7.00
CA ILE A 254 4.37 3.79 -7.28
C ILE A 254 4.31 3.24 -8.69
N TYR A 255 3.78 2.04 -8.82
CA TYR A 255 3.35 1.45 -10.07
C TYR A 255 1.82 1.32 -10.09
N TRP A 256 1.23 1.50 -11.27
CA TRP A 256 -0.18 1.23 -11.47
C TRP A 256 -0.40 0.60 -12.85
N GLY A 257 -1.49 -0.15 -12.95
CA GLY A 257 -1.91 -0.77 -14.20
C GLY A 257 -3.42 -0.97 -14.27
N THR A 258 -3.97 -0.98 -15.48
CA THR A 258 -5.38 -1.28 -15.74
C THR A 258 -5.53 -2.33 -16.83
N ALA A 259 -6.56 -3.14 -16.70
CA ALA A 259 -7.04 -4.11 -17.67
C ALA A 259 -8.57 -4.02 -17.80
N LEU A 260 -9.09 -2.79 -17.75
CA LEU A 260 -10.51 -2.49 -17.85
C LEU A 260 -10.95 -2.64 -19.32
N SER A 261 -11.76 -3.67 -19.58
CA SER A 261 -12.20 -4.04 -20.93
C SER A 261 -11.01 -4.26 -21.89
N ASN A 262 -10.98 -3.57 -23.03
CA ASN A 262 -9.90 -3.66 -24.02
C ASN A 262 -8.80 -2.62 -23.81
N ALA A 263 -8.94 -1.73 -22.83
CA ALA A 263 -8.02 -0.62 -22.61
C ALA A 263 -7.02 -1.00 -21.51
N LYS A 264 -5.73 -1.02 -21.87
CA LYS A 264 -4.63 -1.41 -20.99
C LYS A 264 -3.65 -0.26 -20.87
N PHE A 265 -3.52 0.29 -19.67
CA PHE A 265 -2.57 1.37 -19.39
C PHE A 265 -1.73 1.00 -18.16
N ASN A 266 -0.52 1.56 -18.10
CA ASN A 266 0.35 1.47 -16.93
C ASN A 266 1.38 2.61 -16.96
N ASN A 267 2.04 2.82 -15.83
CA ASN A 267 3.18 3.74 -15.72
C ASN A 267 4.54 3.04 -15.79
N LEU A 268 4.63 1.79 -16.27
CA LEU A 268 5.92 1.14 -16.48
C LEU A 268 6.67 1.82 -17.62
N ASP A 269 7.95 2.07 -17.35
CA ASP A 269 8.86 2.67 -18.32
C ASP A 269 9.06 1.76 -19.54
N ASP A 270 9.19 2.33 -20.72
CA ASP A 270 9.33 1.54 -21.95
C ASP A 270 10.66 0.79 -22.03
N VAL A 271 11.64 1.18 -21.20
CA VAL A 271 12.90 0.46 -21.03
C VAL A 271 12.67 -0.94 -20.43
N TYR A 272 11.72 -1.07 -19.49
CA TYR A 272 11.31 -2.37 -18.97
C TYR A 272 10.53 -3.21 -19.99
N LYS A 273 9.98 -2.57 -21.03
CA LYS A 273 9.28 -3.26 -22.13
C LYS A 273 10.22 -3.74 -23.24
N ARG A 274 11.45 -3.21 -23.33
CA ARG A 274 12.37 -3.37 -24.47
C ARG A 274 13.67 -4.10 -24.18
N ASN A 275 14.07 -4.28 -22.92
CA ASN A 275 15.22 -5.13 -22.56
C ASN A 275 14.85 -6.62 -22.62
N GLN A 276 14.50 -7.09 -23.82
CA GLN A 276 14.43 -8.51 -24.18
C GLN A 276 15.85 -9.05 -24.46
N HIS A 277 16.80 -8.81 -23.57
CA HIS A 277 17.96 -9.69 -23.57
C HIS A 277 17.47 -11.06 -23.11
N ASN A 278 17.49 -11.99 -24.08
CA ASN A 278 16.91 -13.32 -24.17
C ASN A 278 17.28 -14.33 -23.06
N ASN A 279 17.64 -13.89 -21.86
CA ASN A 279 17.88 -14.79 -20.75
C ASN A 279 16.53 -15.04 -20.10
N GLN A 280 15.92 -16.17 -20.42
CA GLN A 280 14.73 -16.64 -19.73
C GLN A 280 15.09 -16.77 -18.23
N ARG A 281 14.27 -16.19 -17.34
CA ARG A 281 14.54 -16.17 -15.90
C ARG A 281 13.38 -16.77 -15.14
N VAL A 282 13.68 -17.55 -14.12
CA VAL A 282 12.69 -18.05 -13.16
C VAL A 282 13.01 -17.45 -11.80
N LEU A 283 12.04 -16.72 -11.26
CA LEU A 283 12.09 -16.22 -9.89
C LEU A 283 11.38 -17.23 -9.00
N LEU A 284 12.07 -17.69 -7.98
CA LEU A 284 11.58 -18.67 -7.03
C LEU A 284 11.44 -17.99 -5.67
N HIS A 285 10.37 -18.32 -4.94
CA HIS A 285 10.25 -17.92 -3.55
C HIS A 285 11.43 -18.48 -2.75
N GLY A 286 12.00 -17.72 -1.83
CA GLY A 286 13.20 -18.13 -1.06
C GLY A 286 13.03 -19.37 -0.15
N SER A 287 11.84 -19.97 -0.11
CA SER A 287 11.62 -21.30 0.51
C SER A 287 11.67 -22.46 -0.48
N VAL A 288 11.95 -22.19 -1.75
CA VAL A 288 11.99 -23.18 -2.82
C VAL A 288 13.44 -23.36 -3.23
N ASP A 289 14.00 -24.53 -2.95
CA ASP A 289 15.36 -24.87 -3.35
C ASP A 289 15.48 -24.82 -4.88
N VAL A 290 16.28 -23.88 -5.38
CA VAL A 290 16.56 -23.68 -6.81
C VAL A 290 17.01 -24.97 -7.49
N ASN A 291 17.73 -25.84 -6.78
CA ASN A 291 18.25 -27.10 -7.32
C ASN A 291 17.11 -28.08 -7.67
N THR A 292 15.91 -27.89 -7.13
CA THR A 292 14.71 -28.68 -7.48
C THR A 292 14.38 -28.59 -8.98
N PHE A 293 14.81 -27.52 -9.66
CA PHE A 293 14.51 -27.27 -11.08
C PHE A 293 15.70 -27.52 -12.02
N ASP A 294 16.77 -28.15 -11.53
CA ASP A 294 18.00 -28.43 -12.29
C ASP A 294 17.84 -29.39 -13.46
N ASN A 295 16.67 -30.01 -13.61
CA ASN A 295 16.36 -30.91 -14.72
C ASN A 295 15.26 -30.41 -15.66
N ILE A 296 14.62 -29.26 -15.36
CA ILE A 296 13.42 -28.80 -16.07
C ILE A 296 13.64 -27.40 -16.68
N LEU A 297 14.58 -26.61 -16.16
CA LEU A 297 14.81 -25.20 -16.52
C LEU A 297 16.30 -24.90 -16.73
N ASN A 298 17.00 -25.77 -17.46
CA ASN A 298 18.47 -25.75 -17.56
C ASN A 298 19.00 -24.52 -18.31
N ASP A 299 18.20 -23.99 -19.24
CA ASP A 299 18.57 -22.82 -20.04
C ASP A 299 18.13 -21.49 -19.39
N TRP A 300 17.52 -21.56 -18.20
CA TRP A 300 16.98 -20.39 -17.51
C TRP A 300 17.88 -19.97 -16.35
N THR A 301 18.03 -18.65 -16.18
CA THR A 301 18.66 -18.10 -14.96
C THR A 301 17.65 -18.23 -13.81
N LYS A 302 17.98 -19.02 -12.80
CA LYS A 302 17.13 -19.22 -11.62
C LYS A 302 17.59 -18.30 -10.50
N MET A 303 16.65 -17.64 -9.83
CA MET A 303 16.95 -16.69 -8.76
C MET A 303 15.95 -16.83 -7.62
N GLU A 304 16.45 -16.88 -6.39
CA GLU A 304 15.61 -16.73 -5.21
C GLU A 304 15.34 -15.25 -4.95
N VAL A 305 14.07 -14.92 -4.74
CA VAL A 305 13.61 -13.55 -4.52
C VAL A 305 12.49 -13.57 -3.46
N ALA A 306 12.62 -12.73 -2.45
CA ALA A 306 11.61 -12.48 -1.43
C ALA A 306 10.32 -11.93 -2.07
N GLY A 307 9.16 -12.28 -1.51
CA GLY A 307 7.86 -11.82 -2.01
C GLY A 307 7.38 -12.50 -3.30
N CYS A 308 8.14 -13.43 -3.89
CA CYS A 308 7.61 -14.27 -4.96
C CYS A 308 6.59 -15.27 -4.40
N GLY A 309 5.42 -15.42 -5.01
CA GLY A 309 4.40 -16.36 -4.51
C GLY A 309 4.93 -17.78 -4.34
N LYS A 310 4.53 -18.47 -3.25
CA LYS A 310 4.89 -19.88 -3.00
C LYS A 310 4.28 -20.87 -4.01
N ASN A 311 3.26 -20.45 -4.75
CA ASN A 311 2.50 -21.29 -5.66
C ASN A 311 2.98 -21.07 -7.09
N ILE A 312 3.64 -22.07 -7.65
CA ILE A 312 3.81 -22.22 -9.10
C ILE A 312 2.44 -22.65 -9.63
N PHE A 313 1.81 -21.82 -10.47
CA PHE A 313 0.60 -22.21 -11.21
C PHE A 313 0.95 -23.06 -12.43
#